data_AF-C5Z259-F1
#
_entry.id   AF-C5Z259-F1
#
_cell.length_a   1.000
_cell.length_b   1.000
_cell.length_c   1.000
_cell.angle_alpha   90.00
_cell.angle_beta   90.00
_cell.angle_gamma   90.00
#
_symmetry.space_group_name_H-M   'P 1'
#
loop_
_entity.id
_entity.type
_entity.pdbx_description
1 polymer ?
#
loop_
_entity_poly.entity_id
_entity_poly.type
_entity_poly.pdbx_seq_one_letter_code
_entity_poly.pdbx_strand_id
1 'polypeptide(L)'
;FSDDDDDDDDDTEALMAELERIKKERAEEKLRKERQQAEEEAKMKEAELMRGNPLISINHPGSFSVKRRWDDDVVFKNQARGETKTPKRFINDTIRSDFHRKFLQRYMK
;
A
#
# COMPACT_ATOMS: atom_id res chain seq x y z
N PHE A 1 39.37 -16.06 -62.63
CA PHE A 1 40.04 -15.73 -61.37
C PHE A 1 39.14 -14.72 -60.67
N SER A 2 38.82 -15.04 -59.42
CA SER A 2 37.83 -14.42 -58.54
C SER A 2 38.60 -13.54 -57.55
N ASP A 3 38.19 -12.29 -57.34
CA ASP A 3 38.51 -11.45 -56.17
C ASP A 3 37.83 -10.07 -56.32
N ASP A 4 36.58 -9.94 -55.90
CA ASP A 4 35.86 -8.65 -55.80
C ASP A 4 34.79 -8.73 -54.69
N ASP A 5 35.13 -9.39 -53.57
CA ASP A 5 34.21 -9.71 -52.46
C ASP A 5 34.84 -9.44 -51.07
N ASP A 6 35.91 -8.63 -50.99
CA ASP A 6 36.73 -8.43 -49.76
C ASP A 6 36.72 -6.97 -49.24
N ASP A 7 35.91 -6.07 -49.84
CA ASP A 7 35.85 -4.63 -49.47
C ASP A 7 34.56 -4.23 -48.72
N ASP A 8 33.64 -5.18 -48.46
CA ASP A 8 32.35 -4.95 -47.76
C ASP A 8 32.41 -5.37 -46.26
N ASP A 9 33.42 -6.16 -45.84
CA ASP A 9 33.59 -6.61 -44.45
C ASP A 9 34.23 -5.54 -43.54
N ASP A 10 35.18 -4.74 -44.02
CA ASP A 10 35.85 -3.70 -43.21
C ASP A 10 34.93 -2.50 -42.89
N ASP A 11 34.07 -2.09 -43.85
CA ASP A 11 33.08 -1.03 -43.67
C ASP A 11 31.95 -1.45 -42.70
N THR A 12 31.60 -2.73 -42.66
CA THR A 12 30.59 -3.26 -41.74
C THR A 12 31.12 -3.40 -40.30
N GLU A 13 32.39 -3.76 -40.11
CA GLU A 13 33.04 -3.76 -38.80
C GLU A 13 33.14 -2.36 -38.20
N ALA A 14 33.50 -1.36 -39.02
CA ALA A 14 33.56 0.05 -38.59
C ALA A 14 32.18 0.55 -38.10
N LEU A 15 31.11 0.20 -38.82
CA LEU A 15 29.75 0.59 -38.46
C LEU A 15 29.27 -0.10 -37.16
N MET A 16 29.64 -1.37 -36.95
CA MET A 16 29.29 -2.10 -35.73
C MET A 16 29.99 -1.52 -34.48
N ALA A 17 31.27 -1.16 -34.60
CA ALA A 17 32.03 -0.54 -33.51
C ALA A 17 31.46 0.83 -33.09
N GLU A 18 31.02 1.65 -34.06
CA GLU A 18 30.37 2.93 -33.77
C GLU A 18 29.00 2.76 -33.12
N LEU A 19 28.20 1.78 -33.56
CA LEU A 19 26.93 1.44 -32.93
C LEU A 19 27.10 0.95 -31.49
N GLU A 20 28.13 0.16 -31.19
CA GLU A 20 28.44 -0.28 -29.83
C GLU A 20 28.82 0.89 -28.93
N ARG A 21 29.59 1.85 -29.45
CA ARG A 21 29.95 3.07 -28.71
C ARG A 21 28.72 3.91 -28.38
N ILE A 22 27.83 4.12 -29.35
CA ILE A 22 26.56 4.85 -29.18
C ILE A 22 25.64 4.13 -28.18
N LYS A 23 25.58 2.80 -28.24
CA LYS A 23 24.75 1.99 -27.35
C LYS A 23 25.25 2.05 -25.90
N LYS A 24 26.58 2.04 -25.70
CA LYS A 24 27.20 2.15 -24.39
C LYS A 24 26.95 3.53 -23.77
N GLU A 25 27.13 4.61 -24.53
CA GLU A 25 26.89 5.98 -24.06
C GLU A 25 25.42 6.20 -23.69
N ARG A 26 24.47 5.76 -24.52
CA ARG A 26 23.04 5.83 -24.21
C ARG A 26 22.65 5.01 -22.99
N ALA A 27 23.27 3.85 -22.78
CA ALA A 27 22.96 3.01 -21.61
C ALA A 27 23.37 3.71 -20.31
N GLU A 28 24.53 4.37 -20.28
CA GLU A 28 25.02 5.11 -19.12
C GLU A 28 24.18 6.36 -18.83
N GLU A 29 23.82 7.12 -19.87
CA GLU A 29 22.97 8.31 -19.70
C GLU A 29 21.56 7.92 -19.22
N LYS A 30 20.98 6.85 -19.77
CA LYS A 30 19.67 6.34 -19.35
C LYS A 30 19.70 5.89 -17.89
N LEU A 31 20.74 5.18 -17.45
CA LEU A 31 20.90 4.76 -16.07
C LEU A 31 20.98 5.96 -15.11
N ARG A 32 21.72 7.01 -15.49
CA ARG A 32 21.82 8.24 -14.67
C ARG A 32 20.48 8.95 -14.55
N LYS A 33 19.73 9.05 -15.66
CA LYS A 33 18.42 9.69 -15.69
C LYS A 33 17.36 8.89 -14.92
N GLU A 34 17.37 7.57 -15.05
CA GLU A 34 16.45 6.68 -14.32
C GLU A 34 16.67 6.78 -12.81
N ARG A 35 17.93 6.86 -12.35
CA ARG A 35 18.24 7.07 -10.93
C ARG A 35 17.70 8.41 -10.41
N GLN A 36 17.84 9.48 -11.19
CA GLN A 36 17.33 10.80 -10.82
C GLN A 36 15.79 10.82 -10.78
N GLN A 37 15.13 10.23 -11.77
CA GLN A 37 13.67 10.13 -11.81
C GLN A 37 13.11 9.30 -10.66
N ALA A 38 13.76 8.19 -10.31
CA ALA A 38 13.35 7.36 -9.18
C ALA A 38 13.45 8.12 -7.84
N GLU A 39 14.47 8.96 -7.66
CA GLU A 39 14.64 9.79 -6.47
C GLU A 39 13.56 10.89 -6.39
N GLU A 40 13.26 11.54 -7.53
CA GLU A 40 12.20 12.55 -7.62
C GLU A 40 10.81 11.94 -7.38
N GLU A 41 10.51 10.78 -7.95
CA GLU A 41 9.25 10.06 -7.71
C GLU A 41 9.12 9.60 -6.26
N ALA A 42 10.20 9.11 -5.64
CA ALA A 42 10.19 8.74 -4.23
C ALA A 42 9.89 9.94 -3.33
N LYS A 43 10.51 11.09 -3.62
CA LYS A 43 10.30 12.34 -2.88
C LYS A 43 8.89 12.89 -3.07
N MET A 44 8.34 12.83 -4.30
CA MET A 44 6.96 13.22 -4.56
C MET A 44 5.97 12.33 -3.84
N LYS A 45 6.19 11.00 -3.88
CA LYS A 45 5.35 10.02 -3.18
C LYS A 45 5.37 10.22 -1.67
N GLU A 46 6.53 10.56 -1.10
CA GLU A 46 6.66 10.92 0.32
C GLU A 46 5.87 12.20 0.64
N ALA A 47 6.02 13.26 -0.17
CA ALA A 47 5.29 14.51 0.03
C ALA A 47 3.77 14.35 -0.09
N GLU A 48 3.31 13.52 -1.03
CA GLU A 48 1.89 13.20 -1.20
C GLU A 48 1.34 12.37 -0.04
N LEU A 49 2.10 11.38 0.44
CA LEU A 49 1.74 10.59 1.62
C LEU A 49 1.63 11.47 2.88
N MET A 50 2.54 12.42 3.04
CA MET A 50 2.53 13.39 4.15
C MET A 50 1.37 14.39 4.04
N ARG A 51 0.97 14.79 2.82
CA ARG A 51 -0.14 15.73 2.60
C ARG A 51 -1.52 15.07 2.66
N GLY A 52 -1.63 13.83 2.19
CA GLY A 52 -2.89 13.10 2.05
C GLY A 52 -3.31 12.31 3.29
N ASN A 53 -2.42 12.09 4.26
CA ASN A 53 -2.72 11.31 5.46
C ASN A 53 -3.02 12.20 6.69
N PRO A 54 -4.30 12.41 7.04
CA PRO A 54 -4.68 13.23 8.19
C PRO A 54 -4.30 12.61 9.54
N LEU A 55 -3.85 11.35 9.60
CA LEU A 55 -3.36 10.73 10.85
C LEU A 55 -1.91 11.14 11.16
N ILE A 56 -1.11 11.48 10.14
CA ILE A 56 0.28 11.89 10.33
C ILE A 56 0.36 13.30 10.92
N SER A 57 -0.57 14.19 10.53
CA SER A 57 -0.66 15.55 11.05
C SER A 57 -1.21 15.63 12.48
N ILE A 58 -1.87 14.58 12.98
CA ILE A 58 -2.37 14.51 14.38
C ILE A 58 -1.21 14.41 15.40
N ASN A 59 -0.08 13.83 15.00
CA ASN A 59 1.10 13.71 15.88
C ASN A 59 2.05 14.93 15.80
N HIS A 60 1.76 15.92 14.94
CA HIS A 60 2.48 17.19 14.91
C HIS A 60 1.78 18.20 15.84
N PRO A 61 2.49 18.88 16.75
CA PRO A 61 1.90 19.81 17.72
C PRO A 61 1.52 21.16 17.09
N GLY A 62 0.83 21.13 15.95
CA GLY A 62 0.38 22.30 15.21
C GLY A 62 -1.03 22.09 14.65
N SER A 63 -2.03 22.63 15.36
CA SER A 63 -3.31 23.08 14.78
C SER A 63 -4.53 22.14 14.62
N PHE A 64 -4.62 20.96 15.25
CA PHE A 64 -5.96 20.32 15.44
C PHE A 64 -6.04 19.35 16.63
N SER A 65 -5.59 19.76 17.82
CA SER A 65 -5.96 19.01 19.03
C SER A 65 -7.46 19.18 19.26
N VAL A 66 -8.25 18.12 19.03
CA VAL A 66 -9.68 18.09 19.38
C VAL A 66 -9.80 18.37 20.88
N LYS A 67 -10.16 19.61 21.22
CA LYS A 67 -10.11 20.14 22.59
C LYS A 67 -10.99 19.36 23.58
N ARG A 68 -12.06 18.72 23.10
CA ARG A 68 -12.89 17.80 23.88
C ARG A 68 -13.77 17.00 22.94
N ARG A 69 -13.83 15.68 23.14
CA ARG A 69 -14.68 14.78 22.35
C ARG A 69 -16.09 14.84 22.95
N TRP A 70 -17.13 14.72 22.15
CA TRP A 70 -18.51 14.69 22.66
C TRP A 70 -18.75 13.49 23.61
N ASP A 71 -18.00 12.40 23.40
CA ASP A 71 -17.94 11.22 24.27
C ASP A 71 -17.15 11.41 25.58
N ASP A 72 -16.55 12.58 25.80
CA ASP A 72 -15.64 12.75 26.94
C ASP A 72 -16.39 12.88 28.28
N ASP A 73 -17.60 13.43 28.25
CA ASP A 73 -18.47 13.66 29.42
C ASP A 73 -19.43 12.48 29.72
N VAL A 74 -19.21 11.33 29.08
CA VAL A 74 -20.03 10.13 29.33
C VAL A 74 -19.47 9.37 30.53
N VAL A 75 -20.31 9.19 31.56
CA VAL A 75 -19.98 8.49 32.81
C VAL A 75 -19.71 6.99 32.65
N PHE A 76 -20.18 6.39 31.55
CA PHE A 76 -19.96 4.98 31.22
C PHE A 76 -19.16 4.86 29.92
N LYS A 77 -17.88 4.51 30.04
CA LYS A 77 -17.00 4.25 28.88
C LYS A 77 -16.79 2.75 28.71
N ASN A 78 -16.88 2.26 27.47
CA ASN A 78 -16.42 0.92 27.07
C ASN A 78 -17.01 -0.27 27.86
N GLN A 79 -18.30 -0.23 28.24
CA GLN A 79 -18.94 -1.27 29.07
C GLN A 79 -18.90 -2.68 28.46
N ALA A 80 -18.95 -2.81 27.13
CA ALA A 80 -18.91 -4.09 26.43
C ALA A 80 -17.50 -4.50 25.96
N ARG A 81 -16.46 -3.76 26.37
CA ARG A 81 -15.08 -4.05 25.93
C ARG A 81 -14.62 -5.37 26.55
N GLY A 82 -14.45 -6.38 25.71
CA GLY A 82 -14.02 -7.71 26.13
C GLY A 82 -15.16 -8.68 26.41
N GLU A 83 -16.41 -8.32 26.07
CA GLU A 83 -17.52 -9.26 26.19
C GLU A 83 -17.30 -10.47 25.28
N THR A 84 -17.21 -11.65 25.89
CA THR A 84 -16.98 -12.90 25.17
C THR A 84 -18.24 -13.30 24.42
N LYS A 85 -18.13 -13.45 23.10
CA LYS A 85 -19.24 -13.97 22.28
C LYS A 85 -19.68 -15.34 22.81
N THR A 86 -20.99 -15.56 22.86
CA THR A 86 -21.52 -16.86 23.27
C THR A 86 -21.02 -17.94 22.30
N PRO A 87 -20.32 -18.99 22.79
CA PRO A 87 -19.80 -20.03 21.93
C PRO A 87 -20.96 -20.85 21.35
N LYS A 88 -20.81 -21.31 20.10
CA LYS A 88 -21.79 -22.20 19.47
C LYS A 88 -21.82 -23.53 20.24
N ARG A 89 -22.91 -23.79 20.95
CA ARG A 89 -23.12 -25.00 21.74
C ARG A 89 -24.45 -25.65 21.38
N PHE A 90 -24.49 -26.97 21.44
CA PHE A 90 -25.75 -27.71 21.42
C PHE A 90 -26.11 -28.10 22.85
N ILE A 91 -27.37 -27.85 23.22
CA ILE A 91 -27.91 -28.23 24.53
C ILE A 91 -29.05 -29.20 24.26
N ASN A 92 -28.94 -30.42 24.80
CA ASN A 92 -30.02 -31.41 24.76
C ASN A 92 -31.08 -31.08 25.83
N ASP A 93 -31.72 -29.92 25.69
CA ASP A 93 -32.77 -29.40 26.57
C ASP A 93 -33.62 -28.41 25.77
N THR A 94 -34.93 -28.66 25.66
CA THR A 94 -35.84 -27.88 24.82
C THR A 94 -36.17 -26.50 25.39
N ILE A 95 -36.02 -26.27 26.70
CA ILE A 95 -36.34 -25.00 27.36
C ILE A 95 -35.10 -24.16 27.66
N ARG A 96 -33.94 -24.79 27.85
CA ARG A 96 -32.68 -24.07 28.12
C ARG A 96 -31.84 -23.82 26.89
N SER A 97 -32.19 -24.44 25.76
CA SER A 97 -31.53 -24.23 24.46
C SER A 97 -31.48 -22.75 24.07
N ASP A 98 -30.38 -22.34 23.45
CA ASP A 98 -30.21 -21.01 22.88
C ASP A 98 -31.31 -20.67 21.88
N PHE A 99 -31.87 -21.67 21.20
CA PHE A 99 -33.03 -21.50 20.33
C PHE A 99 -34.26 -21.05 21.12
N HIS A 100 -34.59 -21.75 22.21
CA HIS A 100 -35.77 -21.44 23.01
C HIS A 100 -35.66 -20.08 23.69
N ARG A 101 -34.48 -19.74 24.22
CA ARG A 101 -34.20 -18.41 24.79
C ARG A 101 -34.44 -17.29 23.77
N LYS A 102 -33.93 -17.45 22.54
CA LYS A 102 -34.15 -16.49 21.44
C LYS A 102 -35.60 -16.44 20.98
N PHE A 103 -36.28 -17.58 20.94
CA PHE A 103 -37.70 -17.67 20.59
C PHE A 103 -38.54 -16.88 21.58
N LEU A 104 -38.37 -17.10 22.89
CA LEU A 104 -39.07 -16.34 23.93
C LEU A 104 -38.77 -14.85 23.80
N GLN A 105 -37.49 -14.44 23.71
CA GLN A 105 -37.13 -13.02 23.54
C GLN A 105 -37.76 -12.36 22.31
N ARG A 106 -37.98 -13.14 21.23
CA ARG A 106 -38.53 -12.63 19.97
C ARG A 106 -40.05 -12.54 19.97
N TYR A 107 -40.74 -13.50 20.58
CA TYR A 107 -42.19 -13.67 20.46
C TYR A 107 -42.96 -13.39 21.76
N MET A 108 -42.27 -13.32 22.89
CA MET A 108 -42.84 -12.99 24.19
C MET A 108 -42.10 -11.77 24.74
N LYS A 109 -42.83 -10.67 24.92
CA LYS A 109 -42.29 -9.41 25.44
C LYS A 109 -42.71 -9.23 26.89
#